data_AF-A0A813LKU5-F1
#
_entry.id   AF-A0A813LKU5-F1
#
_cell.length_a   1.000
_cell.length_b   1.000
_cell.length_c   1.000
_cell.angle_alpha   90.00
_cell.angle_beta   90.00
_cell.angle_gamma   90.00
#
_symmetry.space_group_name_H-M   'P 1'
#
loop_
_entity.id
_entity.type
_entity.pdbx_description
1 polymer ?
#
loop_
_entity_poly.entity_id
_entity_poly.type
_entity_poly.pdbx_seq_one_letter_code
_entity_poly.pdbx_strand_id
1 'polypeptide(L)'
;MPEDAQERLQANLQGQLRKLICQGLTCLDLSDAGTVSQLEPALSFMKLLIERFKVRGQLEEALSAKQWMLLQGILADGATTLVEANLESSLTEGSVRRKGGLRTTKGGVYTPNPKIQVNPLVRNTGTHVILTCSKCGLELKSSWVFEHRGKVATLVPTDGHSACRAKYVHTDAKISVKRDIATNLNMCIHGGLATQCVKCGGSQTC
;
A
#
# COMPACT_ATOMS: atom_id res chain seq x y z
N MET A 1 -13.31 24.16 5.69
CA MET A 1 -13.18 23.02 4.74
C MET A 1 -11.79 22.90 4.09
N PRO A 2 -11.06 23.96 3.69
CA PRO A 2 -9.69 23.80 3.19
C PRO A 2 -8.64 23.53 4.29
N GLU A 3 -8.87 24.01 5.52
CA GLU A 3 -7.94 23.88 6.66
C GLU A 3 -7.71 22.42 7.07
N ASP A 4 -8.76 21.62 7.28
CA ASP A 4 -8.64 20.20 7.63
C ASP A 4 -7.83 19.38 6.60
N ALA A 5 -7.95 19.73 5.32
CA ALA A 5 -7.20 19.05 4.26
C ALA A 5 -5.71 19.39 4.33
N GLN A 6 -5.38 20.66 4.61
CA GLN A 6 -4.02 21.13 4.77
C GLN A 6 -3.36 20.51 6.02
N GLU A 7 -4.07 20.46 7.15
CA GLU A 7 -3.56 19.84 8.38
C GLU A 7 -3.28 18.35 8.19
N ARG A 8 -4.20 17.63 7.52
CA ARG A 8 -4.01 16.20 7.21
C ARG A 8 -2.82 15.97 6.28
N LEU A 9 -2.63 16.83 5.28
CA LEU A 9 -1.49 16.76 4.38
C LEU A 9 -0.19 17.02 5.14
N GLN A 10 -0.15 18.06 5.97
CA GLN A 10 1.01 18.42 6.78
C GLN A 10 1.38 17.30 7.76
N ALA A 11 0.39 16.73 8.47
CA ALA A 11 0.61 15.61 9.37
C ALA A 11 1.18 14.38 8.63
N ASN A 12 0.68 14.10 7.41
CA ASN A 12 1.19 13.00 6.60
C ASN A 12 2.63 13.24 6.16
N LEU A 13 2.94 14.44 5.64
CA LEU A 13 4.28 14.82 5.21
C LEU A 13 5.28 14.76 6.37
N GLN A 14 4.91 15.28 7.53
CA GLN A 14 5.74 15.19 8.73
C GLN A 14 5.98 13.74 9.15
N GLY A 15 4.97 12.88 9.08
CA GLY A 15 5.10 11.46 9.36
C GLY A 15 6.05 10.74 8.40
N GLN A 16 5.96 11.05 7.10
CA GLN A 16 6.87 10.51 6.07
C GLN A 16 8.31 11.02 6.26
N LEU A 17 8.48 12.31 6.50
CA LEU A 17 9.79 12.92 6.73
C LEU A 17 10.48 12.30 7.96
N ARG A 18 9.77 12.14 9.08
CA ARG A 18 10.31 11.46 10.27
C ARG A 18 10.74 10.03 9.97
N LYS A 19 9.95 9.29 9.19
CA LYS A 19 10.29 7.92 8.78
C LYS A 19 11.58 7.89 7.95
N LEU A 20 11.71 8.78 6.97
CA LEU A 20 12.91 8.88 6.14
C LEU A 20 14.15 9.25 6.96
N ILE A 21 14.01 10.19 7.91
CA ILE A 21 15.10 10.57 8.82
C ILE A 21 15.52 9.37 9.66
N CYS A 22 14.59 8.66 10.29
CA CYS A 22 14.91 7.49 11.10
C CYS A 22 15.63 6.43 10.25
N GLN A 23 15.11 6.11 9.06
CA GLN A 23 15.73 5.14 8.15
C GLN A 23 17.14 5.57 7.72
N GLY A 24 17.31 6.84 7.35
CA GLY A 24 18.61 7.37 6.96
C GLY A 24 19.63 7.26 8.10
N LEU A 25 19.27 7.72 9.30
CA LEU A 25 20.16 7.66 10.46
C LEU A 25 20.47 6.22 10.91
N THR A 26 19.55 5.28 10.72
CA THR A 26 19.80 3.85 11.00
C THR A 26 20.73 3.19 9.97
N CYS A 27 20.77 3.68 8.74
CA CYS A 27 21.65 3.15 7.69
C CYS A 27 23.03 3.81 7.66
N LEU A 28 23.23 4.93 8.36
CA LEU A 28 24.48 5.65 8.42
C LEU A 28 25.32 5.13 9.59
N ASP A 29 26.63 5.01 9.35
CA ASP A 29 27.58 4.70 10.41
C ASP A 29 27.85 5.96 11.25
N LEU A 30 27.06 6.12 12.31
CA LEU A 30 27.24 7.23 13.26
C LEU A 30 28.44 7.02 14.21
N SER A 31 29.19 5.91 14.09
CA SER A 31 30.46 5.73 14.80
C SER A 31 31.63 6.39 14.05
N ASP A 32 31.48 6.65 12.74
CA ASP A 32 32.46 7.37 11.95
C ASP A 32 32.45 8.88 12.26
N ALA A 33 33.58 9.40 12.73
CA ALA A 33 33.72 10.80 13.12
C ALA A 33 33.51 11.78 11.96
N GLY A 34 33.85 11.38 10.73
CA GLY A 34 33.63 12.21 9.54
C GLY A 34 32.14 12.38 9.24
N THR A 35 31.39 11.28 9.27
CA THR A 35 29.94 11.24 9.09
C THR A 35 29.24 12.05 10.16
N VAL A 36 29.61 11.89 11.44
CA VAL A 36 29.05 12.67 12.55
C VAL A 36 29.33 14.16 12.36
N SER A 37 30.56 14.55 12.01
CA SER A 37 30.93 15.95 11.81
C SER A 37 30.09 16.63 10.73
N GLN A 38 29.80 15.93 9.62
CA GLN A 38 28.95 16.46 8.54
C GLN A 38 27.48 16.57 8.93
N LEU A 39 26.99 15.68 9.79
CA LEU A 39 25.59 15.65 10.23
C LEU A 39 25.34 16.47 11.50
N GLU A 40 26.39 16.93 12.19
CA GLU A 40 26.30 17.57 13.51
C GLU A 40 25.26 18.70 13.56
N PRO A 41 25.17 19.63 12.59
CA PRO A 41 24.15 20.68 12.63
C PRO A 41 22.72 20.13 12.64
N ALA A 42 22.47 19.08 11.87
CA ALA A 42 21.16 18.44 11.78
C ALA A 42 20.85 17.63 13.05
N LEU A 43 21.82 16.88 13.57
CA LEU A 43 21.68 16.11 14.81
C LEU A 43 21.40 17.05 16.00
N SER A 44 22.15 18.14 16.11
CA SER A 44 21.96 19.19 17.12
C SER A 44 20.57 19.84 17.01
N PHE A 45 20.09 20.14 15.80
CA PHE A 45 18.74 20.66 15.61
C PHE A 45 17.66 19.67 16.05
N MET A 46 17.80 18.38 15.73
CA MET A 46 16.85 17.35 16.15
C MET A 46 16.82 17.16 17.66
N LYS A 47 17.98 17.19 18.32
CA LYS A 47 18.07 17.17 19.80
C LYS A 47 17.31 18.35 20.40
N LEU A 48 17.51 19.56 19.86
CA LEU A 48 16.79 20.76 20.31
C LEU A 48 15.27 20.64 20.13
N LEU A 49 14.80 20.07 19.02
CA LEU A 49 13.37 19.83 18.79
C LEU A 49 12.77 18.87 19.82
N ILE A 50 13.47 17.78 20.15
CA ILE A 50 13.04 16.80 21.16
C ILE A 50 12.97 17.48 22.53
N GLU A 51 13.98 18.25 22.92
CA GLU A 51 13.99 18.95 24.21
C GLU A 51 12.88 19.99 24.31
N ARG A 52 12.65 20.78 23.25
CA ARG A 52 11.50 21.71 23.21
C ARG A 52 10.15 21.01 23.31
N PHE A 53 10.04 19.80 22.76
CA PHE A 53 8.84 19.00 22.88
C PHE A 53 8.61 18.54 24.31
N LYS A 54 9.66 18.02 24.98
CA LYS A 54 9.60 17.58 26.39
C LYS A 54 9.16 18.68 27.35
N VAL A 55 9.57 19.93 27.09
CA VAL A 55 9.13 21.09 27.89
C VAL A 55 7.62 21.31 27.80
N ARG A 56 6.99 20.92 26.67
CA ARG A 56 5.55 21.09 26.43
C ARG A 56 4.70 19.89 26.86
N GLY A 57 5.31 18.71 27.05
CA GLY A 57 4.60 17.49 27.41
C GLY A 57 5.47 16.23 27.33
N GLN A 58 4.90 15.07 27.63
CA GLN A 58 5.61 13.79 27.55
C GLN A 58 5.74 13.32 26.10
N LEU A 59 6.91 12.78 25.73
CA LEU A 59 7.19 12.32 24.36
C LEU A 59 6.31 11.11 23.99
N GLU A 60 5.96 10.33 25.00
CA GLU A 60 5.11 9.14 24.99
C GLU A 60 3.66 9.46 24.62
N GLU A 61 3.20 10.68 24.90
CA GLU A 61 1.83 11.14 24.61
C GLU A 61 1.70 11.71 23.19
N ALA A 62 2.81 11.87 22.47
CA ALA A 62 2.79 12.41 21.11
C ALA A 62 2.06 11.45 20.15
N LEU A 63 1.32 12.00 19.17
CA LEU A 63 0.72 11.23 18.06
C LEU A 63 1.73 10.39 17.26
N SER A 64 3.03 10.67 17.40
CA SER A 64 4.12 9.91 16.80
C SER A 64 5.17 9.48 17.82
N ALA A 65 4.75 9.20 19.06
CA ALA A 65 5.62 8.83 20.18
C ALA A 65 6.67 7.78 19.81
N LYS A 66 6.27 6.69 19.14
CA LYS A 66 7.19 5.64 18.68
C LYS A 66 8.36 6.17 17.84
N GLN A 67 8.09 7.08 16.90
CA GLN A 67 9.12 7.64 16.03
C GLN A 67 10.05 8.58 16.80
N TRP A 68 9.50 9.36 17.73
CA TRP A 68 10.27 10.26 18.57
C TRP A 68 11.16 9.53 19.56
N MET A 69 10.65 8.46 20.18
CA MET A 69 11.43 7.58 21.06
C MET A 69 12.55 6.89 20.30
N LEU A 70 12.29 6.39 19.09
CA LEU A 70 13.32 5.79 18.23
C LEU A 70 14.40 6.82 17.89
N LEU A 71 14.00 8.02 17.46
CA LEU A 71 14.95 9.09 17.12
C LEU A 71 15.79 9.49 18.34
N GLN A 72 15.17 9.61 19.52
CA GLN A 72 15.88 9.86 20.75
C GLN A 72 16.89 8.77 21.09
N GLY A 73 16.52 7.50 20.96
CA GLY A 73 17.44 6.37 21.17
C GLY A 73 18.64 6.41 20.22
N ILE A 74 18.40 6.65 18.93
CA ILE A 74 19.47 6.80 17.93
C ILE A 74 20.43 7.94 18.31
N LEU A 75 19.90 9.07 18.78
CA LEU A 75 20.68 10.26 19.15
C LEU A 75 21.41 10.14 20.50
N ALA A 76 20.94 9.28 21.40
CA ALA A 76 21.53 9.07 22.72
C ALA A 76 22.66 8.03 22.69
N ASP A 77 22.44 6.90 22.00
CA ASP A 77 23.32 5.72 22.11
C ASP A 77 24.27 5.54 20.91
N GLY A 78 24.29 6.48 19.97
CA GLY A 78 25.20 6.40 18.82
C GLY A 78 24.93 5.18 17.91
N ALA A 79 23.66 4.95 17.57
CA ALA A 79 23.14 3.96 16.61
C ALA A 79 23.37 2.45 16.86
N THR A 80 24.28 2.02 17.73
CA THR A 80 24.77 0.63 17.65
C THR A 80 23.85 -0.46 18.23
N THR A 81 22.92 -0.14 19.14
CA THR A 81 22.25 -1.19 19.95
C THR A 81 20.75 -1.40 19.69
N LEU A 82 20.09 -0.53 18.92
CA LEU A 82 18.62 -0.54 18.78
C LEU A 82 18.10 -1.03 17.42
N VAL A 83 18.98 -1.31 16.46
CA VAL A 83 18.58 -1.68 15.08
C VAL A 83 18.00 -3.08 15.02
N GLU A 84 18.51 -4.03 15.81
CA GLU A 84 18.08 -5.43 15.74
C GLU A 84 16.65 -5.63 16.29
N ALA A 85 16.25 -4.88 17.32
CA ALA A 85 14.92 -5.05 17.92
C ALA A 85 13.79 -4.32 17.17
N ASN A 86 14.10 -3.26 16.40
CA ASN A 86 13.07 -2.41 15.77
C ASN A 86 12.97 -2.55 14.25
N LEU A 87 13.99 -3.06 13.55
CA LEU A 87 13.92 -3.26 12.10
C LEU A 87 12.98 -4.42 11.74
N GLU A 88 12.93 -5.47 12.56
CA GLU A 88 11.93 -6.54 12.42
C GLU A 88 10.51 -6.02 12.69
N SER A 89 10.34 -5.11 13.65
CA SER A 89 9.03 -4.49 13.92
C SER A 89 8.61 -3.48 12.85
N SER A 90 9.52 -2.75 12.19
CA SER A 90 9.14 -1.75 11.18
C SER A 90 8.91 -2.30 9.77
N LEU A 91 9.47 -3.46 9.42
CA LEU A 91 9.12 -4.19 8.18
C LEU A 91 7.86 -5.05 8.35
N THR A 92 7.44 -5.36 9.58
CA THR A 92 6.20 -6.08 9.88
C THR A 92 5.04 -5.18 10.31
N GLU A 93 5.30 -3.98 10.86
CA GLU A 93 4.30 -2.93 11.12
C GLU A 93 3.99 -2.06 9.88
N GLY A 94 4.37 -2.55 8.68
CA GLY A 94 3.74 -2.17 7.43
C GLY A 94 2.27 -2.58 7.45
N SER A 95 1.44 -1.82 8.17
CA SER A 95 0.03 -2.07 8.33
C SER A 95 -0.22 -3.48 8.90
N VAL A 96 -0.36 -3.58 10.22
CA VAL A 96 -1.43 -4.43 10.77
C VAL A 96 -2.75 -3.82 10.27
N ARG A 97 -3.00 -3.94 8.95
CA ARG A 97 -4.34 -4.09 8.40
C ARG A 97 -4.89 -5.16 9.30
N ARG A 98 -5.81 -4.76 10.19
CA ARG A 98 -6.74 -5.67 10.83
C ARG A 98 -7.00 -6.76 9.80
N LYS A 99 -6.84 -8.03 10.15
CA LYS A 99 -7.22 -9.21 9.33
C LYS A 99 -8.71 -9.18 8.89
N GLY A 100 -9.39 -8.03 8.90
CA GLY A 100 -10.48 -7.78 7.98
C GLY A 100 -9.96 -8.07 6.58
N GLY A 101 -10.62 -9.00 5.90
CA GLY A 101 -10.27 -9.39 4.54
C GLY A 101 -10.01 -8.18 3.65
N LEU A 102 -9.30 -8.40 2.55
CA LEU A 102 -9.18 -7.41 1.47
C LEU A 102 -10.54 -6.72 1.30
N ARG A 103 -10.59 -5.38 1.29
CA ARG A 103 -11.85 -4.62 1.20
C ARG A 103 -12.77 -5.12 0.08
N THR A 104 -12.17 -5.73 -0.94
CA THR A 104 -12.81 -6.32 -2.11
C THR A 104 -13.47 -7.68 -1.86
N THR A 105 -13.25 -8.33 -0.71
CA THR A 105 -13.78 -9.65 -0.38
C THR A 105 -14.36 -9.65 1.02
N LYS A 106 -15.67 -9.43 1.13
CA LYS A 106 -16.41 -9.43 2.40
C LYS A 106 -17.42 -10.57 2.40
N GLY A 107 -17.36 -11.44 3.41
CA GLY A 107 -18.30 -12.56 3.55
C GLY A 107 -18.24 -13.57 2.38
N GLY A 108 -17.06 -13.79 1.79
CA GLY A 108 -16.90 -14.70 0.65
C GLY A 108 -17.49 -14.17 -0.66
N VAL A 109 -17.90 -12.90 -0.72
CA VAL A 109 -18.35 -12.22 -1.93
C VAL A 109 -17.32 -11.20 -2.37
N TYR A 110 -16.96 -11.26 -3.63
CA TYR A 110 -16.07 -10.31 -4.28
C TYR A 110 -16.82 -9.10 -4.82
N THR A 111 -16.34 -7.93 -4.45
CA THR A 111 -16.76 -6.62 -4.97
C THR A 111 -15.53 -5.84 -5.43
N PRO A 112 -15.38 -5.52 -6.73
CA PRO A 112 -14.27 -4.74 -7.24
C PRO A 112 -14.22 -3.35 -6.60
N ASN A 113 -13.06 -2.71 -6.63
CA ASN A 113 -12.92 -1.32 -6.20
C ASN A 113 -13.79 -0.37 -7.05
N PRO A 114 -14.29 0.76 -6.49
CA PRO A 114 -15.14 1.71 -7.25
C PRO A 114 -14.54 2.16 -8.58
N LYS A 115 -13.21 2.35 -8.65
CA LYS A 115 -12.48 2.68 -9.89
C LYS A 115 -12.61 1.62 -11.00
N ILE A 116 -12.74 0.35 -10.62
CA ILE A 116 -12.97 -0.76 -11.56
C ILE A 116 -14.46 -0.82 -11.94
N GLN A 117 -15.36 -0.54 -10.99
CA GLN A 117 -16.80 -0.55 -11.23
C GLN A 117 -17.25 0.51 -12.25
N VAL A 118 -16.60 1.68 -12.29
CA VAL A 118 -16.90 2.74 -13.27
C VAL A 118 -16.41 2.45 -14.69
N ASN A 119 -15.68 1.34 -14.92
CA ASN A 119 -15.21 0.99 -16.26
C ASN A 119 -16.41 0.51 -17.11
N PRO A 120 -16.64 1.07 -18.31
CA PRO A 120 -17.81 0.73 -19.13
C PRO A 120 -17.83 -0.72 -19.65
N LEU A 121 -16.70 -1.41 -19.63
CA LEU A 121 -16.58 -2.82 -20.02
C LEU A 121 -16.78 -3.76 -18.83
N VAL A 122 -16.96 -3.22 -17.63
CA VAL A 122 -17.22 -3.98 -16.40
C VAL A 122 -18.69 -3.85 -16.05
N ARG A 123 -19.36 -4.97 -15.82
CA ARG A 123 -20.75 -4.99 -15.39
C ARG A 123 -20.99 -6.00 -14.28
N ASN A 124 -21.99 -5.73 -13.46
CA ASN A 124 -22.51 -6.67 -12.48
C ASN A 124 -23.67 -7.45 -13.13
N THR A 125 -23.57 -8.76 -13.21
CA THR A 125 -24.59 -9.63 -13.81
C THR A 125 -25.72 -9.97 -12.86
N GLY A 126 -25.59 -9.70 -11.56
CA GLY A 126 -26.52 -10.15 -10.52
C GLY A 126 -26.43 -11.65 -10.22
N THR A 127 -26.10 -12.47 -11.21
CA THR A 127 -25.81 -13.90 -11.03
C THR A 127 -24.40 -14.10 -10.48
N HIS A 128 -24.29 -14.80 -9.35
CA HIS A 128 -23.01 -15.15 -8.76
C HIS A 128 -22.40 -16.39 -9.43
N VAL A 129 -21.11 -16.26 -9.73
CA VAL A 129 -20.24 -17.31 -10.20
C VAL A 129 -19.32 -17.74 -9.06
N ILE A 130 -19.16 -19.05 -8.86
CA ILE A 130 -18.28 -19.61 -7.84
C ILE A 130 -16.87 -19.75 -8.42
N LEU A 131 -15.92 -19.12 -7.75
CA LEU A 131 -14.50 -19.22 -8.01
C LEU A 131 -13.85 -20.00 -6.87
N THR A 132 -12.86 -20.82 -7.18
CA THR A 132 -12.14 -21.64 -6.21
C THR A 132 -10.67 -21.25 -6.16
N CYS A 133 -10.12 -21.14 -4.95
CA CYS A 133 -8.69 -20.93 -4.76
C CYS A 133 -7.92 -22.15 -5.24
N SER A 134 -6.96 -21.96 -6.16
CA SER A 134 -6.20 -23.06 -6.77
C SER A 134 -5.30 -23.85 -5.81
N LYS A 135 -5.13 -23.40 -4.56
CA LYS A 135 -4.26 -24.04 -3.56
C LYS A 135 -5.03 -24.70 -2.41
N CYS A 136 -6.06 -24.05 -1.89
CA CYS A 136 -6.78 -24.52 -0.70
C CYS A 136 -8.27 -24.80 -0.94
N GLY A 137 -8.76 -24.63 -2.17
CA GLY A 137 -10.16 -24.87 -2.53
C GLY A 137 -11.17 -23.87 -1.96
N LEU A 138 -10.74 -22.84 -1.22
CA LEU A 138 -11.65 -21.83 -0.68
C LEU A 138 -12.47 -21.18 -1.79
N GLU A 139 -13.79 -21.15 -1.59
CA GLU A 139 -14.73 -20.57 -2.53
C GLU A 139 -14.85 -19.04 -2.37
N LEU A 140 -15.05 -18.38 -3.50
CA LEU A 140 -15.28 -16.94 -3.62
C LEU A 140 -16.38 -16.71 -4.66
N LYS A 141 -17.42 -15.97 -4.29
CA LYS A 141 -18.52 -15.63 -5.21
C LYS A 141 -18.23 -14.32 -5.91
N SER A 142 -18.34 -14.27 -7.23
CA SER A 142 -18.21 -13.04 -8.04
C SER A 142 -19.42 -12.89 -8.94
N SER A 143 -20.07 -11.72 -8.95
CA SER A 143 -21.10 -11.36 -9.93
C SER A 143 -20.61 -10.32 -10.93
N TRP A 144 -19.30 -10.08 -10.97
CA TRP A 144 -18.70 -9.04 -11.80
C TRP A 144 -18.00 -9.66 -12.99
N VAL A 145 -18.34 -9.18 -14.19
CA VAL A 145 -17.75 -9.65 -15.44
C VAL A 145 -17.16 -8.49 -16.22
N PHE A 146 -16.10 -8.77 -16.96
CA PHE A 146 -15.52 -7.90 -17.95
C PHE A 146 -15.89 -8.44 -19.33
N GLU A 147 -16.57 -7.63 -20.14
CA GLU A 147 -16.94 -7.97 -21.51
C GLU A 147 -16.20 -7.07 -22.50
N HIS A 148 -15.52 -7.68 -23.48
CA HIS A 148 -14.91 -6.94 -24.56
C HIS A 148 -14.97 -7.75 -25.86
N ARG A 149 -15.57 -7.16 -26.91
CA ARG A 149 -15.71 -7.79 -28.24
C ARG A 149 -16.35 -9.18 -28.19
N GLY A 150 -17.45 -9.30 -27.44
CA GLY A 150 -18.19 -10.57 -27.26
C GLY A 150 -17.49 -11.61 -26.39
N LYS A 151 -16.26 -11.34 -25.90
CA LYS A 151 -15.59 -12.21 -24.93
C LYS A 151 -15.92 -11.75 -23.52
N VAL A 152 -16.43 -12.68 -22.71
CA VAL A 152 -16.80 -12.44 -21.31
C VAL A 152 -15.81 -13.15 -20.39
N ALA A 153 -15.30 -12.43 -19.40
CA ALA A 153 -14.43 -12.97 -18.36
C ALA A 153 -14.93 -12.58 -16.97
N THR A 154 -14.96 -13.51 -16.03
CA THR A 154 -15.32 -13.22 -14.63
C THR A 154 -14.17 -12.48 -13.96
N LEU A 155 -14.47 -11.37 -13.30
CA LEU A 155 -13.48 -10.60 -12.56
C LEU A 155 -13.11 -11.30 -11.25
N VAL A 156 -11.81 -11.29 -10.95
CA VAL A 156 -11.21 -11.86 -9.73
C VAL A 156 -10.29 -10.84 -9.05
N PRO A 157 -10.09 -10.92 -7.72
CA PRO A 157 -9.13 -10.08 -7.02
C PRO A 157 -7.71 -10.24 -7.59
N THR A 158 -7.00 -9.13 -7.76
CA THR A 158 -5.62 -9.10 -8.27
C THR A 158 -4.66 -9.93 -7.41
N ASP A 159 -4.77 -9.81 -6.09
CA ASP A 159 -3.89 -10.48 -5.13
C ASP A 159 -4.28 -11.95 -4.88
N GLY A 160 -5.40 -12.41 -5.45
CA GLY A 160 -5.92 -13.75 -5.21
C GLY A 160 -6.33 -13.98 -3.75
N HIS A 161 -6.22 -15.23 -3.28
CA HIS A 161 -6.52 -15.58 -1.90
C HIS A 161 -5.38 -15.14 -0.97
N SER A 162 -5.65 -14.17 -0.10
CA SER A 162 -4.63 -13.55 0.77
C SER A 162 -3.83 -14.53 1.62
N ALA A 163 -4.46 -15.57 2.18
CA ALA A 163 -3.77 -16.55 3.02
C ALA A 163 -2.82 -17.46 2.23
N CYS A 164 -3.18 -17.78 0.99
CA CYS A 164 -2.42 -18.72 0.16
C CYS A 164 -1.53 -18.04 -0.87
N ARG A 165 -1.73 -16.73 -1.13
CA ARG A 165 -1.18 -15.99 -2.28
C ARG A 165 -1.42 -16.69 -3.61
N ALA A 166 -2.54 -17.41 -3.72
CA ALA A 166 -2.90 -18.24 -4.86
C ALA A 166 -4.02 -17.61 -5.68
N LYS A 167 -4.09 -17.96 -6.97
CA LYS A 167 -5.10 -17.41 -7.88
C LYS A 167 -6.46 -18.06 -7.62
N TYR A 168 -7.51 -17.29 -7.82
CA TYR A 168 -8.86 -17.84 -7.97
C TYR A 168 -9.04 -18.30 -9.41
N VAL A 169 -9.55 -19.51 -9.58
CA VAL A 169 -9.92 -20.11 -10.86
C VAL A 169 -11.42 -20.38 -10.88
N HIS A 170 -11.99 -20.50 -12.06
CA HIS A 170 -13.38 -20.89 -12.21
C HIS A 170 -13.52 -22.41 -12.07
N THR A 171 -14.58 -22.91 -11.44
CA THR A 171 -14.82 -24.36 -11.28
C THR A 171 -15.08 -25.04 -12.63
N ASP A 172 -15.81 -24.38 -13.53
CA ASP A 172 -15.88 -24.74 -14.95
C ASP A 172 -14.68 -24.13 -15.72
N ALA A 173 -13.82 -24.99 -16.27
CA ALA A 173 -12.62 -24.59 -17.03
C ALA A 173 -12.92 -23.78 -18.31
N LYS A 174 -14.18 -23.76 -18.78
CA LYS A 174 -14.57 -23.04 -20.00
C LYS A 174 -14.72 -21.53 -19.79
N ILE A 175 -14.90 -21.07 -18.55
CA ILE A 175 -15.14 -19.66 -18.26
C ILE A 175 -13.80 -18.97 -17.96
N SER A 176 -13.47 -17.97 -18.78
CA SER A 176 -12.25 -17.20 -18.59
C SER A 176 -12.34 -16.30 -17.35
N VAL A 177 -11.23 -16.15 -16.64
CA VAL A 177 -11.11 -15.25 -15.48
C VAL A 177 -10.13 -14.12 -15.78
N LYS A 178 -10.40 -12.92 -15.26
CA LYS A 178 -9.54 -11.75 -15.45
C LYS A 178 -9.34 -11.00 -14.14
N ARG A 179 -8.10 -10.61 -13.83
CA ARG A 179 -7.78 -9.84 -12.63
C ARG A 179 -8.27 -8.41 -12.74
N ASP A 180 -8.67 -7.81 -11.62
CA ASP A 180 -9.18 -6.44 -11.51
C ASP A 180 -8.09 -5.36 -11.54
N ILE A 181 -7.11 -5.51 -12.42
CA ILE A 181 -6.03 -4.54 -12.61
C ILE A 181 -6.53 -3.46 -13.58
N ALA A 182 -6.69 -2.23 -13.12
CA ALA A 182 -7.27 -1.13 -13.91
C ALA A 182 -6.60 -0.94 -15.29
N THR A 183 -5.26 -1.06 -15.35
CA THR A 183 -4.50 -0.96 -16.60
C THR A 183 -4.85 -2.07 -17.60
N ASN A 184 -5.19 -3.26 -17.12
CA ASN A 184 -5.57 -4.41 -17.96
C ASN A 184 -7.03 -4.41 -18.41
N LEU A 185 -7.86 -3.55 -17.80
CA LEU A 185 -9.27 -3.38 -18.15
C LEU A 185 -9.51 -2.14 -19.02
N ASN A 186 -8.50 -1.27 -19.18
CA ASN A 186 -8.59 -0.09 -20.01
C ASN A 186 -8.35 -0.45 -21.48
N MET A 187 -9.41 -0.88 -22.17
CA MET A 187 -9.35 -1.17 -23.61
C MET A 187 -9.76 0.07 -24.41
N CYS A 188 -9.04 0.33 -25.50
CA CYS A 188 -9.43 1.38 -26.45
C CYS A 188 -10.47 0.88 -27.47
N ILE A 189 -11.02 1.80 -28.27
CA ILE A 189 -11.94 1.49 -29.37
C ILE A 189 -11.31 0.61 -30.47
N HIS A 190 -9.99 0.69 -30.64
CA HIS A 190 -9.24 -0.18 -31.56
C HIS A 190 -9.07 -1.61 -31.01
N GLY A 191 -9.50 -1.85 -29.76
CA GLY A 191 -9.54 -3.13 -29.04
C GLY A 191 -8.21 -3.71 -28.61
N GLY A 192 -7.18 -2.86 -28.53
CA GLY A 192 -6.00 -3.11 -27.72
C GLY A 192 -6.14 -2.50 -26.33
N LEU A 193 -5.19 -2.79 -25.44
CA LEU A 193 -5.02 -2.02 -24.22
C LEU A 193 -4.71 -0.57 -24.60
N ALA A 194 -5.37 0.40 -23.97
CA ALA A 194 -5.23 1.81 -24.31
C ALA A 194 -3.76 2.28 -24.24
N THR A 195 -3.04 1.81 -23.22
CA THR A 195 -1.60 2.10 -23.03
C THR A 195 -0.69 1.49 -24.08
N GLN A 196 -1.16 0.52 -24.86
CA GLN A 196 -0.38 -0.18 -25.89
C GLN A 196 -0.92 0.06 -27.30
N CYS A 197 -1.98 0.84 -27.46
CA CYS A 197 -2.59 1.05 -28.76
C CYS A 197 -1.85 2.13 -29.55
N VAL A 198 -1.13 1.71 -30.58
CA VAL A 198 -0.39 2.60 -31.50
C VAL A 198 -1.31 3.69 -32.10
N LYS A 199 -2.53 3.33 -32.47
CA LYS A 199 -3.51 4.28 -33.02
C LYS A 199 -4.01 5.32 -32.01
N CYS A 200 -3.90 5.02 -30.71
CA CYS A 200 -4.22 5.96 -29.63
C CYS A 200 -2.98 6.71 -29.12
N GLY A 201 -1.81 6.53 -29.76
CA GLY A 201 -0.52 7.07 -29.29
C GLY A 201 0.17 6.26 -28.19
N GLY A 202 -0.47 5.20 -27.68
CA GLY A 202 0.09 4.30 -26.68
C GLY A 202 0.43 5.01 -25.37
N SER A 203 1.52 4.57 -24.71
CA SER A 203 1.98 5.13 -23.44
C SER A 203 2.76 6.44 -23.58
N GLN A 204 2.98 6.93 -24.80
CA GLN A 204 3.78 8.13 -25.07
C GLN A 204 2.94 9.41 -25.24
N THR A 205 1.62 9.29 -25.22
CA THR A 205 0.68 10.43 -25.32
C THR A 205 -0.08 10.64 -24.01
N CYS A 206 0.64 10.72 -22.89
CA CYS A 206 0.09 11.16 -21.60
C CYS A 206 0.37 12.64 -21.36
#